data_AF-K3XQP5-F1
#
_entry.id   AF-K3XQP5-F1
#
_cell.length_a   1.000
_cell.length_b   1.000
_cell.length_c   1.000
_cell.angle_alpha   90.00
_cell.angle_beta   90.00
_cell.angle_gamma   90.00
#
_symmetry.space_group_name_H-M   'P 1'
#
loop_
_entity.id
_entity.type
_entity.pdbx_description
1 polymer ?
#
loop_
_entity_poly.entity_id
_entity_poly.type
_entity_poly.pdbx_seq_one_letter_code
_entity_poly.pdbx_strand_id
1 'polypeptide(L)'
;VFTLEYLQVSLSVLLRTKPLSASGARTGEVLAQAERELARVEAEGDARAAADVNLLLLALLAARDGDFDEALGRYAQAVRADPSDLRPYMLAAKLCRLTGWRRRWRTLLHDAAPDEAELRKLLDELAVAVALEHGAITAVAAPGSTQRGAVMLAAWREVDAGTATLLQGKELPLKQRLLIRAIWAFFRAKLKPWLAMAEQERF
;
A
#
# COMPACT_ATOMS: atom_id res chain seq x y z
N VAL A 1 -4.09 6.97 -11.01
CA VAL A 1 -5.40 7.09 -10.30
C VAL A 1 -5.23 7.13 -8.78
N PHE A 2 -4.16 6.57 -8.22
CA PHE A 2 -3.94 6.50 -6.76
C PHE A 2 -3.50 7.80 -6.04
N THR A 3 -3.01 8.82 -6.74
CA THR A 3 -2.37 9.99 -6.11
C THR A 3 -3.26 10.73 -5.09
N LEU A 4 -4.57 10.75 -5.31
CA LEU A 4 -5.52 11.37 -4.37
C LEU A 4 -5.67 10.57 -3.08
N GLU A 5 -5.74 9.24 -3.15
CA GLU A 5 -5.88 8.35 -1.99
C GLU A 5 -4.62 8.42 -1.11
N TYR A 6 -3.44 8.44 -1.71
CA TYR A 6 -2.17 8.62 -1.02
C TYR A 6 -2.05 9.98 -0.34
N LEU A 7 -2.52 11.05 -1.00
CA LEU A 7 -2.58 12.38 -0.41
C LEU A 7 -3.58 12.43 0.75
N GLN A 8 -4.75 11.81 0.60
CA GLN A 8 -5.77 11.73 1.66
C GLN A 8 -5.25 10.97 2.88
N VAL A 9 -4.57 9.83 2.69
CA VAL A 9 -3.96 9.09 3.79
C VAL A 9 -2.86 9.91 4.46
N SER A 10 -1.99 10.56 3.68
CA SER A 10 -0.94 11.45 4.22
C SER A 10 -1.53 12.56 5.10
N LEU A 11 -2.57 13.24 4.61
CA LEU A 11 -3.26 14.29 5.35
C LEU A 11 -3.98 13.73 6.58
N SER A 12 -4.58 12.55 6.48
CA SER A 12 -5.30 11.91 7.58
C SER A 12 -4.37 11.50 8.72
N VAL A 13 -3.17 11.03 8.40
CA VAL A 13 -2.13 10.76 9.40
C VAL A 13 -1.68 12.06 10.08
N LEU A 14 -1.44 13.13 9.32
CA LEU A 14 -0.99 14.42 9.85
C LEU A 14 -2.04 15.10 10.73
N LEU A 15 -3.30 15.07 10.29
CA LEU A 15 -4.42 15.72 10.96
C LEU A 15 -5.07 14.83 12.02
N ARG A 16 -4.66 13.56 12.13
CA ARG A 16 -5.24 12.54 13.01
C ARG A 16 -6.72 12.34 12.75
N THR A 17 -7.11 12.38 11.49
CA THR A 17 -8.48 12.15 11.04
C THR A 17 -8.58 10.79 10.39
N LYS A 18 -9.82 10.31 10.21
CA LYS A 18 -10.08 9.19 9.31
C LYS A 18 -9.96 9.71 7.87
N PRO A 19 -9.36 8.95 6.94
CA PRO A 19 -9.41 9.30 5.53
C PRO A 19 -10.85 9.32 5.03
N LEU A 20 -11.09 10.20 4.07
CA LEU A 20 -12.35 10.23 3.33
C LEU A 20 -12.35 8.97 2.46
N SER A 21 -13.01 7.90 2.91
CA SER A 21 -13.07 6.64 2.16
C SER A 21 -13.63 6.94 0.77
N ALA A 22 -12.84 6.73 -0.27
CA ALA A 22 -13.25 6.90 -1.65
C ALA A 22 -14.21 5.75 -2.04
N SER A 23 -15.47 5.87 -1.62
CA SER A 23 -16.66 5.17 -2.14
C SER A 23 -16.51 3.68 -2.45
N GLY A 24 -17.06 2.81 -1.60
CA GLY A 24 -17.16 1.36 -1.83
C GLY A 24 -17.80 0.95 -3.16
N ALA A 25 -18.55 1.84 -3.82
CA ALA A 25 -19.16 1.57 -5.12
C ALA A 25 -18.12 1.45 -6.26
N ARG A 26 -17.01 2.20 -6.20
CA ARG A 26 -15.91 2.06 -7.18
C ARG A 26 -15.09 0.79 -6.96
N THR A 27 -15.05 0.27 -5.73
CA THR A 27 -14.32 -0.97 -5.42
C THR A 27 -15.02 -2.19 -5.99
N GLY A 28 -16.36 -2.24 -5.96
CA GLY A 28 -17.13 -3.37 -6.50
C GLY A 28 -17.00 -3.57 -8.01
N GLU A 29 -16.99 -2.49 -8.81
CA GLU A 29 -16.79 -2.59 -10.26
C GLU A 29 -15.37 -3.06 -10.61
N VAL A 30 -14.36 -2.54 -9.90
CA VAL A 30 -12.96 -2.93 -10.09
C VAL A 30 -12.75 -4.39 -9.65
N LEU A 31 -13.38 -4.82 -8.56
CA LEU A 31 -13.37 -6.21 -8.10
C LEU A 31 -13.98 -7.14 -9.14
N ALA A 32 -15.18 -6.83 -9.65
CA ALA A 32 -15.84 -7.65 -10.66
C ALA A 32 -15.01 -7.73 -11.96
N GLN A 33 -14.33 -6.64 -12.34
CA GLN A 33 -13.43 -6.65 -13.50
C GLN A 33 -12.17 -7.48 -13.24
N ALA A 34 -11.59 -7.41 -12.04
CA ALA A 34 -10.44 -8.20 -11.63
C ALA A 34 -10.75 -9.70 -11.62
N GLU A 35 -11.92 -10.09 -11.13
CA GLU A 35 -12.37 -11.49 -11.12
C GLU A 35 -12.58 -12.05 -12.53
N ARG A 36 -13.15 -11.25 -13.44
CA ARG A 36 -13.27 -11.63 -14.87
C ARG A 36 -11.91 -11.80 -15.52
N GLU A 37 -10.97 -10.90 -15.24
CA GLU A 37 -9.63 -11.01 -15.80
C GLU A 37 -8.95 -12.27 -15.26
N LEU A 38 -9.04 -12.54 -13.95
CA LEU A 38 -8.51 -13.78 -13.37
C LEU A 38 -9.06 -15.02 -14.10
N ALA A 39 -10.38 -15.12 -14.26
CA ALA A 39 -11.00 -16.25 -14.95
C ALA A 39 -10.53 -16.39 -16.40
N ARG A 40 -10.28 -15.26 -17.08
CA ARG A 40 -9.72 -15.24 -18.43
C ARG A 40 -8.28 -15.76 -18.44
N VAL A 41 -7.42 -15.27 -17.54
CA VAL A 41 -6.00 -15.65 -17.50
C VAL A 41 -5.85 -17.14 -17.12
N GLU A 42 -6.69 -17.63 -16.21
CA GLU A 42 -6.79 -19.05 -15.86
C GLU A 42 -7.20 -19.90 -17.07
N ALA A 43 -8.16 -19.43 -17.87
CA ALA A 43 -8.58 -20.11 -19.10
C ALA A 43 -7.49 -20.11 -20.18
N GLU A 44 -6.66 -19.07 -20.24
CA GLU A 44 -5.49 -18.97 -21.11
C GLU A 44 -4.33 -19.87 -20.63
N GLY A 45 -4.39 -20.40 -19.40
CA GLY A 45 -3.41 -21.32 -18.84
C GLY A 45 -2.15 -20.64 -18.30
N ASP A 46 -2.14 -19.31 -18.18
CA ASP A 46 -1.02 -18.56 -17.61
C ASP A 46 -1.12 -18.51 -16.08
N ALA A 47 -0.58 -19.56 -15.45
CA ALA A 47 -0.57 -19.70 -13.99
C ALA A 47 0.14 -18.56 -13.27
N ARG A 48 1.14 -17.91 -13.90
CA ARG A 48 1.88 -16.80 -13.30
C ARG A 48 1.05 -15.53 -13.32
N ALA A 49 0.46 -15.20 -14.46
CA ALA A 49 -0.39 -14.02 -14.56
C ALA A 49 -1.67 -14.18 -13.71
N ALA A 50 -2.23 -15.39 -13.60
CA ALA A 50 -3.32 -15.67 -12.67
C ALA A 50 -2.91 -15.44 -11.19
N ALA A 51 -1.72 -15.92 -10.81
CA ALA A 51 -1.16 -15.67 -9.48
C ALA A 51 -0.95 -14.17 -9.22
N ASP A 52 -0.45 -13.42 -10.20
CA ASP A 52 -0.26 -11.98 -10.10
C ASP A 52 -1.60 -11.23 -9.97
N VAL A 53 -2.64 -11.57 -10.75
CA VAL A 53 -3.98 -10.95 -10.60
C VAL A 53 -4.56 -11.25 -9.21
N ASN A 54 -4.41 -12.48 -8.74
CA ASN A 54 -4.90 -12.92 -7.43
C ASN A 54 -4.17 -12.22 -6.27
N LEU A 55 -2.84 -12.14 -6.36
CA LEU A 55 -1.93 -11.54 -5.37
C LEU A 55 -2.04 -10.02 -5.34
N LEU A 56 -1.93 -9.39 -6.50
CA LEU A 56 -1.71 -7.94 -6.63
C LEU A 56 -3.02 -7.18 -6.64
N LEU A 57 -4.05 -7.68 -7.31
CA LEU A 57 -5.29 -6.92 -7.49
C LEU A 57 -6.33 -7.33 -6.45
N LEU A 58 -6.65 -8.61 -6.37
CA LEU A 58 -7.75 -9.09 -5.56
C LEU A 58 -7.45 -9.06 -4.05
N ALA A 59 -6.26 -9.47 -3.62
CA ALA A 59 -5.89 -9.41 -2.20
C ALA A 59 -5.73 -7.97 -1.68
N LEU A 60 -5.24 -7.04 -2.52
CA LEU A 60 -5.18 -5.61 -2.16
C LEU A 60 -6.58 -5.00 -2.05
N LEU A 61 -7.51 -5.35 -2.94
CA LEU A 61 -8.90 -4.90 -2.87
C LEU A 61 -9.59 -5.45 -1.61
N ALA A 62 -9.41 -6.73 -1.29
CA ALA A 62 -9.94 -7.31 -0.05
C ALA A 62 -9.38 -6.61 1.20
N ALA A 63 -8.05 -6.36 1.25
CA ALA A 63 -7.44 -5.61 2.35
C ALA A 63 -7.94 -4.15 2.41
N ARG A 64 -8.23 -3.53 1.26
CA ARG A 64 -8.83 -2.19 1.16
C ARG A 64 -10.26 -2.16 1.63
N ASP A 65 -11.04 -3.22 1.44
CA ASP A 65 -12.43 -3.32 1.90
C ASP A 65 -12.53 -3.83 3.36
N GLY A 66 -11.38 -4.07 4.01
CA GLY A 66 -11.32 -4.52 5.41
C GLY A 66 -11.52 -6.03 5.57
N ASP A 67 -11.72 -6.76 4.47
CA ASP A 67 -11.81 -8.22 4.46
C ASP A 67 -10.42 -8.85 4.52
N PHE A 68 -9.80 -8.75 5.71
CA PHE A 68 -8.45 -9.25 5.93
C PHE A 68 -8.37 -10.78 5.87
N ASP A 69 -9.47 -11.49 6.17
CA ASP A 69 -9.50 -12.94 6.08
C ASP A 69 -9.46 -13.39 4.61
N GLU A 70 -10.21 -12.73 3.72
CA GLU A 70 -10.14 -13.00 2.28
C GLU A 70 -8.78 -12.62 1.70
N ALA A 71 -8.22 -11.46 2.09
CA ALA A 71 -6.88 -11.05 1.65
C ALA A 71 -5.80 -12.08 2.05
N LEU A 72 -5.84 -12.55 3.30
CA LEU A 72 -4.95 -13.62 3.77
C LEU A 72 -5.25 -14.96 3.06
N GLY A 73 -6.51 -15.30 2.83
CA GLY A 73 -6.89 -16.51 2.08
C GLY A 73 -6.27 -16.55 0.69
N ARG A 74 -6.30 -15.41 -0.01
CA ARG A 74 -5.73 -15.21 -1.35
C ARG A 74 -4.19 -15.29 -1.33
N TYR A 75 -3.52 -14.69 -0.34
CA TYR A 75 -2.07 -14.90 -0.16
C TYR A 75 -1.72 -16.37 0.08
N ALA A 76 -2.52 -17.10 0.86
CA ALA A 76 -2.27 -18.52 1.11
C ALA A 76 -2.45 -19.37 -0.16
N GLN A 77 -3.35 -18.98 -1.05
CA GLN A 77 -3.50 -19.63 -2.36
C GLN A 77 -2.27 -19.37 -3.24
N ALA A 78 -1.78 -18.13 -3.31
CA ALA A 78 -0.58 -17.77 -4.05
C ALA A 78 0.65 -18.56 -3.56
N VAL A 79 0.83 -18.68 -2.24
CA VAL A 79 1.89 -19.52 -1.63
C VAL A 79 1.76 -20.99 -2.03
N ARG A 80 0.54 -21.53 -2.12
CA ARG A 80 0.35 -22.93 -2.55
C ARG A 80 0.65 -23.14 -4.03
N ALA A 81 0.38 -22.13 -4.87
CA ALA A 81 0.63 -22.18 -6.30
C ALA A 81 2.13 -22.07 -6.61
N ASP A 82 2.84 -21.15 -5.94
CA ASP A 82 4.29 -21.01 -6.01
C ASP A 82 4.88 -20.74 -4.62
N PRO A 83 5.35 -21.80 -3.92
CA PRO A 83 5.99 -21.64 -2.61
C PRO A 83 7.30 -20.84 -2.63
N SER A 84 7.91 -20.69 -3.81
CA SER A 84 9.18 -19.96 -3.99
C SER A 84 8.96 -18.45 -4.12
N ASP A 85 7.72 -18.02 -4.44
CA ASP A 85 7.38 -16.60 -4.49
C ASP A 85 7.28 -16.03 -3.07
N LEU A 86 8.13 -15.06 -2.78
CA LEU A 86 8.24 -14.43 -1.47
C LEU A 86 7.24 -13.29 -1.26
N ARG A 87 6.67 -12.74 -2.34
CA ARG A 87 5.76 -11.59 -2.30
C ARG A 87 4.53 -11.85 -1.41
N PRO A 88 3.82 -12.98 -1.51
CA PRO A 88 2.63 -13.25 -0.69
C PRO A 88 2.95 -13.33 0.81
N TYR A 89 4.10 -13.89 1.16
CA TYR A 89 4.54 -13.99 2.55
C TYR A 89 4.78 -12.60 3.16
N MET A 90 5.49 -11.73 2.43
CA MET A 90 5.82 -10.39 2.90
C MET A 90 4.58 -9.49 2.98
N LEU A 91 3.65 -9.60 2.01
CA LEU A 91 2.37 -8.90 2.04
C LEU A 91 1.51 -9.35 3.21
N ALA A 92 1.38 -10.66 3.46
CA ALA A 92 0.67 -11.17 4.63
C ALA A 92 1.31 -10.71 5.95
N ALA A 93 2.65 -10.73 6.05
CA ALA A 93 3.37 -10.24 7.22
C ALA A 93 3.06 -8.77 7.53
N LYS A 94 3.08 -7.94 6.47
CA LYS A 94 2.79 -6.51 6.54
C LYS A 94 1.35 -6.28 6.98
N LEU A 95 0.39 -6.98 6.39
CA LEU A 95 -1.03 -6.93 6.76
C LEU A 95 -1.21 -7.25 8.24
N CYS A 96 -0.67 -8.38 8.70
CA CYS A 96 -0.71 -8.78 10.11
C CYS A 96 -0.06 -7.75 11.06
N ARG A 97 1.04 -7.11 10.65
CA ARG A 97 1.72 -6.07 11.45
C ARG A 97 0.88 -4.80 11.56
N LEU A 98 0.18 -4.42 10.49
CA LEU A 98 -0.68 -3.24 10.43
C LEU A 98 -1.98 -3.44 11.22
N THR A 99 -2.60 -4.61 11.12
CA THR A 99 -3.92 -4.90 11.72
C THR A 99 -3.82 -5.55 13.10
N GLY A 100 -2.65 -6.08 13.49
CA GLY A 100 -2.45 -6.81 14.74
C GLY A 100 -2.86 -8.29 14.70
N TRP A 101 -3.30 -8.79 13.55
CA TRP A 101 -3.77 -10.17 13.35
C TRP A 101 -2.59 -11.16 13.26
N ARG A 102 -2.09 -11.67 14.38
CA ARG A 102 -0.84 -12.47 14.43
C ARG A 102 -0.98 -13.99 14.35
N ARG A 103 -2.17 -14.57 14.41
CA ARG A 103 -2.31 -15.99 14.80
C ARG A 103 -1.99 -17.03 13.72
N ARG A 104 -2.03 -16.71 12.42
CA ARG A 104 -1.99 -17.75 11.35
C ARG A 104 -0.73 -17.77 10.46
N TRP A 105 0.05 -16.70 10.42
CA TRP A 105 1.08 -16.50 9.38
C TRP A 105 2.54 -16.51 9.88
N ARG A 106 2.75 -16.59 11.20
CA ARG A 106 4.09 -16.52 11.80
C ARG A 106 5.03 -17.67 11.39
N THR A 107 4.45 -18.80 10.99
CA THR A 107 5.19 -20.01 10.60
C THR A 107 5.66 -20.01 9.14
N LEU A 108 5.21 -19.04 8.34
CA LEU A 108 5.40 -19.00 6.89
C LEU A 108 6.46 -17.96 6.47
N LEU A 109 7.06 -17.21 7.39
CA LEU A 109 8.02 -16.16 7.06
C LEU A 109 9.41 -16.74 6.76
N HIS A 110 9.95 -16.44 5.58
CA HIS A 110 11.29 -16.82 5.14
C HIS A 110 12.23 -15.61 5.08
N ASP A 111 13.53 -15.82 5.35
CA ASP A 111 14.61 -14.82 5.35
C ASP A 111 15.19 -14.56 3.93
N ALA A 112 14.33 -14.39 2.93
CA ALA A 112 14.78 -14.12 1.57
C ALA A 112 14.43 -12.70 1.14
N ALA A 113 15.40 -12.02 0.51
CA ALA A 113 15.30 -10.64 0.06
C ALA A 113 14.88 -10.60 -1.41
N PRO A 114 13.62 -10.25 -1.74
CA PRO A 114 13.16 -10.16 -3.12
C PRO A 114 13.69 -8.89 -3.78
N ASP A 115 13.38 -8.69 -5.07
CA ASP A 115 13.62 -7.41 -5.72
C ASP A 115 12.96 -6.30 -4.89
N GLU A 116 13.82 -5.48 -4.28
CA GLU A 116 13.40 -4.62 -3.19
C GLU A 116 12.43 -3.53 -3.69
N ALA A 117 12.55 -3.10 -4.95
CA ALA A 117 11.79 -1.96 -5.45
C ALA A 117 10.32 -2.29 -5.75
N GLU A 118 10.07 -3.35 -6.53
CA GLU A 118 8.71 -3.76 -6.90
C GLU A 118 7.93 -4.23 -5.66
N LEU A 119 8.56 -5.06 -4.84
CA LEU A 119 7.96 -5.48 -3.59
C LEU A 119 7.71 -4.31 -2.64
N ARG A 120 8.63 -3.33 -2.57
CA ARG A 120 8.42 -2.14 -1.74
C ARG A 120 7.15 -1.40 -2.14
N LYS A 121 6.95 -1.24 -3.45
CA LYS A 121 5.76 -0.58 -3.98
C LYS A 121 4.49 -1.32 -3.56
N LEU A 122 4.46 -2.64 -3.68
CA LEU A 122 3.31 -3.45 -3.25
C LEU A 122 3.05 -3.38 -1.74
N LEU A 123 4.11 -3.36 -0.93
CA LEU A 123 4.01 -3.18 0.52
C LEU A 123 3.49 -1.79 0.90
N ASP A 124 3.86 -0.77 0.14
CA ASP A 124 3.41 0.62 0.33
C ASP A 124 1.93 0.76 -0.12
N GLU A 125 1.54 0.14 -1.25
CA GLU A 125 0.15 0.05 -1.72
C GLU A 125 -0.76 -0.64 -0.69
N LEU A 126 -0.34 -1.79 -0.15
CA LEU A 126 -1.07 -2.48 0.92
C LEU A 126 -1.22 -1.61 2.17
N ALA A 127 -0.18 -0.90 2.57
CA ALA A 127 -0.24 -0.04 3.75
C ALA A 127 -1.26 1.09 3.60
N VAL A 128 -1.33 1.70 2.42
CA VAL A 128 -2.31 2.74 2.11
C VAL A 128 -3.72 2.16 2.01
N ALA A 129 -3.89 1.01 1.34
CA ALA A 129 -5.17 0.30 1.25
C ALA A 129 -5.77 0.01 2.62
N VAL A 130 -4.97 -0.56 3.54
CA VAL A 130 -5.41 -0.85 4.91
C VAL A 130 -5.73 0.44 5.66
N ALA A 131 -4.99 1.54 5.45
CA ALA A 131 -5.25 2.79 6.16
C ALA A 131 -6.55 3.49 5.71
N LEU A 132 -6.96 3.31 4.46
CA LEU A 132 -8.18 3.89 3.89
C LEU A 132 -9.47 3.34 4.53
N GLU A 133 -9.48 2.05 4.86
CA GLU A 133 -10.60 1.43 5.60
C GLU A 133 -10.37 1.53 7.10
N HIS A 134 -9.18 1.13 7.54
CA HIS A 134 -8.83 1.05 8.95
C HIS A 134 -8.34 2.41 9.46
N GLY A 135 -9.22 3.41 9.40
CA GLY A 135 -8.96 4.78 9.84
C GLY A 135 -8.55 4.89 11.32
N ALA A 136 -8.59 3.80 12.09
CA ALA A 136 -7.96 3.71 13.42
C ALA A 136 -6.42 3.87 13.36
N ILE A 137 -5.77 3.41 12.28
CA ILE A 137 -4.31 3.56 12.10
C ILE A 137 -3.95 5.05 11.95
N THR A 138 -4.75 5.81 11.21
CA THR A 138 -4.54 7.24 11.01
C THR A 138 -5.02 8.06 12.22
N ALA A 139 -6.24 7.83 12.71
CA ALA A 139 -6.88 8.67 13.72
C ALA A 139 -6.49 8.33 15.17
N VAL A 140 -6.38 7.04 15.51
CA VAL A 140 -6.36 6.57 16.92
C VAL A 140 -5.00 6.07 17.38
N ALA A 141 -4.19 5.49 16.49
CA ALA A 141 -2.87 4.93 16.84
C ALA A 141 -2.02 5.90 17.71
N ALA A 142 -1.10 5.39 18.52
CA ALA A 142 -0.24 6.27 19.32
C ALA A 142 0.70 7.09 18.40
N PRO A 143 1.01 8.36 18.74
CA PRO A 143 2.12 9.07 18.10
C PRO A 143 3.40 8.21 18.17
N GLY A 144 4.08 8.02 17.04
CA GLY A 144 5.28 7.18 16.96
C GLY A 144 5.04 5.66 16.90
N SER A 145 3.79 5.20 16.79
CA SER A 145 3.53 3.77 16.52
C SER A 145 4.09 3.34 15.16
N THR A 146 4.71 2.16 15.13
CA THR A 146 5.27 1.53 13.92
C THR A 146 4.24 1.45 12.78
N GLN A 147 2.96 1.17 13.08
CA GLN A 147 1.91 1.12 12.06
C GLN A 147 1.67 2.48 11.40
N ARG A 148 1.57 3.55 12.19
CA ARG A 148 1.34 4.90 11.66
C ARG A 148 2.56 5.40 10.87
N GLY A 149 3.76 5.16 11.37
CA GLY A 149 5.00 5.51 10.66
C GLY A 149 5.10 4.81 9.30
N ALA A 150 4.77 3.51 9.25
CA ALA A 150 4.75 2.72 8.02
C ALA A 150 3.74 3.24 6.99
N VAL A 151 2.52 3.56 7.42
CA VAL A 151 1.48 4.15 6.53
C VAL A 151 1.93 5.52 6.03
N MET A 152 2.49 6.36 6.89
CA MET A 152 2.96 7.69 6.48
C MET A 152 4.10 7.61 5.47
N LEU A 153 5.06 6.71 5.67
CA LEU A 153 6.19 6.53 4.76
C LEU A 153 5.71 6.05 3.38
N ALA A 154 4.82 5.05 3.35
CA ALA A 154 4.22 4.54 2.13
C ALA A 154 3.47 5.63 1.37
N ALA A 155 2.59 6.35 2.09
CA ALA A 155 1.81 7.44 1.53
C ALA A 155 2.72 8.54 0.96
N TRP A 156 3.77 8.91 1.70
CA TRP A 156 4.71 9.96 1.31
C TRP A 156 5.52 9.62 0.06
N ARG A 157 6.02 8.39 -0.09
CA ARG A 157 6.86 8.01 -1.23
C ARG A 157 6.18 8.20 -2.57
N GLU A 158 4.93 7.80 -2.69
CA GLU A 158 4.17 7.96 -3.93
C GLU A 158 3.82 9.42 -4.20
N VAL A 159 3.50 10.21 -3.15
CA VAL A 159 3.27 11.65 -3.34
C VAL A 159 4.58 12.34 -3.74
N ASP A 160 5.73 11.93 -3.20
CA ASP A 160 7.05 12.46 -3.58
C ASP A 160 7.45 12.10 -5.00
N ALA A 161 7.26 10.83 -5.39
CA ALA A 161 7.49 10.37 -6.76
C ALA A 161 6.60 11.14 -7.75
N GLY A 162 5.29 11.22 -7.48
CA GLY A 162 4.35 11.97 -8.31
C GLY A 162 4.67 13.47 -8.41
N THR A 163 5.08 14.09 -7.30
CA THR A 163 5.48 15.51 -7.28
C THR A 163 6.78 15.73 -8.04
N ALA A 164 7.74 14.80 -7.95
CA ALA A 164 8.99 14.88 -8.72
C ALA A 164 8.72 14.78 -10.22
N THR A 165 7.89 13.83 -10.66
CA THR A 165 7.46 13.71 -12.06
C THR A 165 6.72 14.97 -12.54
N LEU A 166 5.80 15.50 -11.73
CA LEU A 166 5.07 16.73 -12.03
C LEU A 166 6.02 17.93 -12.23
N LEU A 167 7.04 18.06 -11.38
CA LEU A 167 8.04 19.13 -11.46
C LEU A 167 9.01 18.98 -12.64
N GLN A 168 9.19 17.78 -13.17
CA GLN A 168 9.94 17.51 -14.41
C GLN A 168 9.12 17.81 -15.67
N GLY A 169 7.78 17.80 -15.57
CA GLY A 169 6.88 18.14 -16.66
C GLY A 169 7.05 19.58 -17.15
N LYS A 170 7.04 19.77 -18.47
CA LYS A 170 7.15 21.10 -19.09
C LYS A 170 5.86 21.92 -18.99
N GLU A 171 4.73 21.28 -18.65
CA GLU A 171 3.39 21.86 -18.70
C GLU A 171 3.10 22.90 -17.61
N LEU A 172 3.84 22.88 -16.50
CA LEU A 172 3.61 23.81 -15.39
C LEU A 172 4.27 25.18 -15.61
N PRO A 173 3.55 26.29 -15.43
CA PRO A 173 4.13 27.63 -15.34
C PRO A 173 5.22 27.75 -14.26
N LEU A 174 6.27 28.53 -14.52
CA LEU A 174 7.43 28.68 -13.62
C LEU A 174 7.01 29.08 -12.18
N LYS A 175 6.07 30.02 -12.04
CA LYS A 175 5.55 30.47 -10.74
C LYS A 175 4.92 29.32 -9.95
N GLN A 176 4.16 28.44 -10.61
CA GLN A 176 3.52 27.29 -9.99
C GLN A 176 4.57 26.24 -9.58
N ARG A 177 5.59 25.99 -10.42
CA ARG A 177 6.71 25.09 -10.04
C ARG A 177 7.45 25.59 -8.80
N LEU A 178 7.71 26.90 -8.70
CA LEU A 178 8.38 27.48 -7.54
C LEU A 178 7.53 27.37 -6.26
N LEU A 179 6.23 27.63 -6.35
CA LEU A 179 5.30 27.46 -5.23
C LEU A 179 5.23 26.00 -4.77
N ILE A 180 5.08 25.06 -5.71
CA ILE A 180 5.06 23.62 -5.40
C ILE A 180 6.40 23.22 -4.74
N ARG A 181 7.55 23.65 -5.26
CA ARG A 181 8.86 23.38 -4.64
C ARG A 181 8.97 23.93 -3.22
N ALA A 182 8.49 25.15 -2.97
CA ALA A 182 8.54 25.77 -1.64
C ALA A 182 7.65 25.03 -0.63
N ILE A 183 6.41 24.74 -1.00
CA ILE A 183 5.48 23.96 -0.19
C ILE A 183 6.07 22.56 0.07
N TRP A 184 6.63 21.92 -0.94
CA TRP A 184 7.16 20.58 -0.85
C TRP A 184 8.44 20.48 0.01
N ALA A 185 9.31 21.48 -0.06
CA ALA A 185 10.46 21.59 0.83
C ALA A 185 10.05 21.71 2.30
N PHE A 186 8.99 22.49 2.58
CA PHE A 186 8.42 22.60 3.91
C PHE A 186 7.87 21.25 4.41
N PHE A 187 7.10 20.53 3.60
CA PHE A 187 6.58 19.21 3.96
C PHE A 187 7.71 18.19 4.21
N ARG A 188 8.72 18.11 3.34
CA ARG A 188 9.91 17.25 3.55
C ARG A 188 10.58 17.52 4.90
N ALA A 189 10.77 18.79 5.25
CA ALA A 189 11.40 19.18 6.50
C ALA A 189 10.59 18.70 7.74
N LYS A 190 9.26 18.76 7.66
CA LYS A 190 8.36 18.26 8.72
C LYS A 190 8.33 16.74 8.82
N LEU A 191 8.60 16.04 7.73
CA LEU A 191 8.55 14.57 7.66
C LEU A 191 9.88 13.88 7.93
N LYS A 192 11.01 14.59 7.87
CA LYS A 192 12.34 14.07 8.22
C LYS A 192 12.38 13.20 9.50
N PRO A 193 11.76 13.61 10.63
CA PRO A 193 11.75 12.79 11.85
C PRO A 193 11.05 11.44 11.65
N TRP A 194 9.98 11.40 10.87
CA TRP A 194 9.20 10.18 10.58
C TRP A 194 9.93 9.25 9.62
N LEU A 195 10.63 9.82 8.62
CA LEU A 195 11.47 9.07 7.70
C LEU A 195 12.64 8.39 8.44
N ALA A 196 13.29 9.11 9.35
CA ALA A 196 14.38 8.57 10.16
C ALA A 196 13.95 7.41 11.08
N MET A 197 12.74 7.49 11.66
CA MET A 197 12.18 6.40 12.48
C MET A 197 11.86 5.15 11.64
N ALA A 198 11.32 5.33 10.44
CA ALA A 198 10.92 4.21 9.59
C ALA A 198 12.10 3.52 8.88
N GLU A 199 13.23 4.22 8.70
CA GLU A 199 14.48 3.63 8.18
C GLU A 199 15.20 2.74 9.21
N GLN A 200 15.03 3.00 10.52
CA GLN A 200 15.61 2.20 11.60
C GLN A 200 14.93 0.83 11.81
N GLU A 201 13.74 0.62 11.24
CA GLU A 201 12.94 -0.60 11.41
C GLU A 201 13.05 -1.58 10.20
N ARG A 202 14.05 -1.42 9.32
CA ARG A 202 14.33 -2.36 8.21
C ARG A 202 14.85 -3.72 8.73
N PHE A 203 13.97 -4.58 9.23
CA PHE A 203 14.07 -6.06 9.23
C PHE A 203 12.65 -6.68 9.30
#